data_AF-A0A382SZG6-F1
#
_entry.id   AF-A0A382SZG6-F1
#
_cell.length_a   1.000
_cell.length_b   1.000
_cell.length_c   1.000
_cell.angle_alpha   90.00
_cell.angle_beta   90.00
_cell.angle_gamma   90.00
#
_symmetry.space_group_name_H-M   'P 1'
#
loop_
_entity.id
_entity.type
_entity.pdbx_description
1 polymer ?
#
loop_
_entity_poly.entity_id
_entity_poly.type
_entity_poly.pdbx_seq_one_letter_code
_entity_poly.pdbx_strand_id
1 'polypeptide(L)'
;VVASYYYDIDGDGLGAGDLTSFCNANVPAGWITNNDDSDDNCFSNIHDCAGVCDGDSWASDCGCVAVDNSGNDCDDCAGVPNGDSWESNCGCVAVDNLGTDCNDCAGVPNGTNWASDCGCVSADNEGTFCNDCAGVPNGDGELDNCNTCDADSSNDCVQDCADVWGGDAVVASYYYDIDGDGLGAGDPTSFCNANIPTGWVLNDTDPEPDCATNDTDECDVCGGDNSTCADECGVANGDNSTCADECGVPNGDNTSCADCVGVPNGSAVVDNCSICVGGTTGAVACVQDCAGVWGGDAEMADYYYD
;
A
#
# COMPACT_ATOMS: atom_id res chain seq x y z
N VAL A 1 122.31 44.89 1.84
CA VAL A 1 121.97 43.45 1.74
C VAL A 1 120.96 43.32 0.63
N VAL A 2 121.05 42.27 -0.19
CA VAL A 2 120.03 41.96 -1.20
C VAL A 2 119.04 41.00 -0.55
N ALA A 3 117.75 41.32 -0.65
CA ALA A 3 116.67 40.48 -0.15
C ALA A 3 115.63 40.25 -1.26
N SER A 4 114.81 39.25 -1.04
CA SER A 4 113.73 38.86 -1.93
C SER A 4 112.46 39.64 -1.59
N TYR A 5 111.76 40.09 -2.63
CA TYR A 5 110.51 40.82 -2.55
C TYR A 5 109.50 40.28 -3.57
N TYR A 6 108.24 40.45 -3.27
CA TYR A 6 107.07 40.12 -4.09
C TYR A 6 106.33 41.41 -4.42
N TYR A 7 105.70 41.46 -5.59
CA TYR A 7 105.00 42.66 -6.04
C TYR A 7 103.59 42.66 -5.43
N ASP A 8 103.27 43.73 -4.73
CA ASP A 8 101.98 44.04 -4.13
C ASP A 8 101.16 44.75 -5.21
N ILE A 9 100.32 43.98 -5.92
CA ILE A 9 99.62 44.46 -7.11
C ILE A 9 98.46 45.39 -6.74
N ASP A 10 97.73 45.08 -5.67
CA ASP A 10 96.53 45.82 -5.26
C ASP A 10 96.75 46.78 -4.05
N GLY A 11 97.91 46.69 -3.40
CA GLY A 11 98.37 47.63 -2.39
C GLY A 11 98.00 47.28 -0.95
N ASP A 12 97.61 46.04 -0.65
CA ASP A 12 97.19 45.59 0.69
C ASP A 12 98.35 45.31 1.66
N GLY A 13 99.58 45.33 1.15
CA GLY A 13 100.80 45.04 1.91
C GLY A 13 101.14 43.55 1.98
N LEU A 14 100.42 42.72 1.24
CA LEU A 14 100.74 41.36 0.85
C LEU A 14 101.25 41.38 -0.60
N GLY A 15 101.90 40.31 -1.03
CA GLY A 15 102.38 40.20 -2.41
C GLY A 15 102.44 38.75 -2.80
N ALA A 16 102.35 38.48 -4.10
CA ALA A 16 102.55 37.14 -4.64
C ALA A 16 103.28 37.15 -5.99
N GLY A 17 103.28 35.99 -6.65
CA GLY A 17 103.91 35.80 -7.95
C GLY A 17 105.43 35.58 -7.91
N ASP A 18 106.10 36.01 -8.97
CA ASP A 18 107.52 35.74 -9.18
C ASP A 18 108.42 36.58 -8.27
N LEU A 19 109.27 35.89 -7.51
CA LEU A 19 110.23 36.51 -6.60
C LEU A 19 111.28 37.33 -7.35
N THR A 20 111.43 38.59 -6.97
CA THR A 20 112.47 39.49 -7.48
C THR A 20 113.39 39.97 -6.35
N SER A 21 114.68 40.15 -6.65
CA SER A 21 115.67 40.55 -5.64
C SER A 21 116.07 42.01 -5.79
N PHE A 22 115.95 42.78 -4.71
CA PHE A 22 116.37 44.19 -4.64
C PHE A 22 117.37 44.42 -3.51
N CYS A 23 118.09 45.54 -3.58
CA CYS A 23 118.89 46.02 -2.45
C CYS A 23 117.96 46.71 -1.44
N ASN A 24 117.99 46.33 -0.15
CA ASN A 24 117.05 46.84 0.86
C ASN A 24 117.02 48.38 1.00
N ALA A 25 118.06 49.10 0.56
CA ALA A 25 118.12 50.56 0.60
C ALA A 25 117.41 51.23 -0.60
N ASN A 26 117.02 50.48 -1.63
CA ASN A 26 116.38 50.98 -2.84
C ASN A 26 115.42 49.92 -3.40
N VAL A 27 114.26 49.81 -2.76
CA VAL A 27 113.16 48.95 -3.20
C VAL A 27 112.10 49.84 -3.85
N PRO A 28 111.70 49.59 -5.10
CA PRO A 28 110.61 50.35 -5.74
C PRO A 28 109.31 50.24 -4.93
N ALA A 29 108.45 51.26 -5.00
CA ALA A 29 107.13 51.20 -4.37
C ALA A 29 106.30 50.03 -4.93
N GLY A 30 105.49 49.39 -4.07
CA GLY A 30 104.70 48.21 -4.41
C GLY A 30 105.46 46.89 -4.29
N TRP A 31 106.64 46.83 -3.67
CA TRP A 31 107.34 45.56 -3.42
C TRP A 31 107.49 45.30 -1.92
N ILE A 32 107.03 44.14 -1.48
CA ILE A 32 106.91 43.73 -0.07
C ILE A 32 107.63 42.39 0.17
N THR A 33 107.86 42.01 1.43
CA THR A 33 108.77 40.88 1.76
C THR A 33 108.08 39.52 2.01
N ASN A 34 106.76 39.46 1.96
CA ASN A 34 105.96 38.24 2.17
C ASN A 34 105.44 37.71 0.81
N ASN A 35 105.02 36.44 0.78
CA ASN A 35 104.35 35.82 -0.37
C ASN A 35 102.98 35.31 0.08
N ASP A 36 102.24 36.17 0.76
CA ASP A 36 101.05 35.79 1.51
C ASP A 36 99.77 36.24 0.80
N ASP A 37 99.88 36.96 -0.31
CA ASP A 37 98.72 37.35 -1.11
C ASP A 37 98.16 36.13 -1.86
N SER A 38 96.87 35.89 -1.71
CA SER A 38 96.19 34.74 -2.30
C SER A 38 95.47 35.10 -3.60
N ASP A 39 95.21 36.38 -3.83
CA ASP A 39 94.65 36.93 -5.06
C ASP A 39 95.15 38.36 -5.29
N ASP A 40 96.13 38.49 -6.19
CA ASP A 40 96.79 39.73 -6.60
C ASP A 40 95.83 40.82 -7.14
N ASN A 41 94.53 40.55 -7.29
CA ASN A 41 93.52 41.54 -7.72
C ASN A 41 92.49 41.86 -6.65
N CYS A 42 92.64 41.37 -5.41
CA CYS A 42 91.68 41.51 -4.34
C CYS A 42 92.30 41.91 -3.00
N PHE A 43 92.16 43.20 -2.66
CA PHE A 43 92.81 43.80 -1.49
C PHE A 43 92.48 43.10 -0.17
N SER A 44 91.28 42.53 -0.02
CA SER A 44 90.89 41.81 1.20
C SER A 44 91.23 40.33 1.17
N ASN A 45 91.59 39.79 0.00
CA ASN A 45 91.67 38.36 -0.31
C ASN A 45 90.34 37.60 -0.09
N ILE A 46 89.22 38.30 0.17
CA ILE A 46 87.90 37.72 0.43
C ILE A 46 87.04 37.87 -0.81
N HIS A 47 86.54 36.74 -1.29
CA HIS A 47 85.61 36.67 -2.40
C HIS A 47 84.24 36.29 -1.90
N ASP A 48 83.22 36.84 -2.55
CA ASP A 48 81.86 36.37 -2.42
C ASP A 48 81.69 34.99 -3.08
N CYS A 49 80.53 34.38 -2.93
CA CYS A 49 80.32 33.03 -3.50
C CYS A 49 80.38 32.99 -5.04
N ALA A 50 80.31 34.14 -5.73
CA ALA A 50 80.40 34.26 -7.19
C ALA A 50 81.85 34.47 -7.66
N GLY A 51 82.80 34.52 -6.71
CA GLY A 51 84.20 34.78 -7.00
C GLY A 51 84.49 36.26 -7.26
N VAL A 52 83.65 37.17 -6.77
CA VAL A 52 83.87 38.61 -6.88
C VAL A 52 84.54 39.10 -5.58
N CYS A 53 85.67 39.78 -5.72
CA CYS A 53 86.38 40.37 -4.59
C CYS A 53 85.50 41.38 -3.86
N ASP A 54 85.40 41.25 -2.53
CA ASP A 54 84.53 42.08 -1.67
C ASP A 54 83.08 42.17 -2.18
N GLY A 55 82.60 41.14 -2.88
CA GLY A 55 81.23 41.07 -3.35
C GLY A 55 80.23 40.75 -2.23
N ASP A 56 78.95 41.05 -2.49
CA ASP A 56 77.87 40.85 -1.51
C ASP A 56 77.05 39.56 -1.75
N SER A 57 77.43 38.74 -2.73
CA SER A 57 76.72 37.48 -3.00
C SER A 57 76.99 36.46 -1.88
N TRP A 58 75.97 35.73 -1.47
CA TRP A 58 76.08 34.78 -0.36
C TRP A 58 75.67 33.37 -0.78
N ALA A 59 76.28 32.37 -0.14
CA ALA A 59 76.00 30.97 -0.41
C ALA A 59 74.72 30.54 0.30
N SER A 60 73.70 30.19 -0.47
CA SER A 60 72.50 29.50 0.00
C SER A 60 72.55 28.01 -0.36
N ASP A 61 71.54 27.27 0.07
CA ASP A 61 71.26 25.90 -0.35
C ASP A 61 70.84 25.79 -1.83
N CYS A 62 70.49 26.91 -2.46
CA CYS A 62 70.36 27.07 -3.92
C CYS A 62 71.65 27.44 -4.66
N GLY A 63 72.78 27.51 -3.96
CA GLY A 63 74.06 27.92 -4.52
C GLY A 63 74.35 29.40 -4.26
N CYS A 64 75.15 30.03 -5.13
CA CYS A 64 75.51 31.43 -4.95
C CYS A 64 74.41 32.36 -5.44
N VAL A 65 73.89 33.20 -4.55
CA VAL A 65 72.79 34.12 -4.85
C VAL A 65 73.14 35.56 -4.48
N ALA A 66 72.49 36.52 -5.15
CA ALA A 66 72.66 37.93 -4.86
C ALA A 66 72.11 38.32 -3.47
N VAL A 67 72.58 39.44 -2.94
CA VAL A 67 72.22 39.94 -1.59
C VAL A 67 70.71 40.19 -1.40
N ASP A 68 69.97 40.42 -2.48
CA ASP A 68 68.53 40.64 -2.49
C ASP A 68 67.71 39.36 -2.74
N ASN A 69 68.37 38.22 -2.90
CA ASN A 69 67.72 36.92 -3.06
C ASN A 69 67.47 36.26 -1.70
N SER A 70 66.31 35.61 -1.56
CA SER A 70 65.90 34.91 -0.35
C SER A 70 66.76 33.68 -0.03
N GLY A 71 67.46 33.15 -1.04
CA GLY A 71 68.20 31.90 -0.98
C GLY A 71 67.34 30.66 -1.23
N ASN A 72 66.01 30.81 -1.28
CA ASN A 72 65.02 29.72 -1.34
C ASN A 72 64.31 29.65 -2.70
N ASP A 73 64.71 30.47 -3.68
CA ASP A 73 63.99 30.58 -4.96
C ASP A 73 64.13 29.29 -5.82
N CYS A 74 65.09 28.42 -5.50
CA CYS A 74 65.21 27.09 -6.12
C CYS A 74 64.51 25.99 -5.31
N ASP A 75 63.95 26.31 -4.14
CA ASP A 75 63.23 25.34 -3.34
C ASP A 75 61.96 24.95 -4.08
N ASP A 76 61.63 23.67 -4.02
CA ASP A 76 60.31 23.22 -4.38
C ASP A 76 59.28 23.69 -3.33
N CYS A 77 58.00 23.43 -3.59
CA CYS A 77 56.93 23.83 -2.67
C CYS A 77 57.03 23.18 -1.27
N ALA A 78 57.82 22.13 -1.11
CA ALA A 78 58.06 21.45 0.16
C ALA A 78 59.26 22.05 0.91
N GLY A 79 59.90 23.08 0.35
CA GLY A 79 61.11 23.69 0.90
C GLY A 79 62.37 22.85 0.66
N VAL A 80 62.37 22.01 -0.38
CA VAL A 80 63.54 21.20 -0.75
C VAL A 80 64.31 21.91 -1.88
N PRO A 81 65.57 22.33 -1.66
CA PRO A 81 66.39 22.96 -2.69
C PRO A 81 66.57 22.06 -3.92
N ASN A 82 66.22 22.59 -5.09
CA ASN A 82 66.19 21.85 -6.37
C ASN A 82 65.32 20.59 -6.33
N GLY A 83 64.30 20.56 -5.47
CA GLY A 83 63.29 19.50 -5.43
C GLY A 83 62.37 19.53 -6.65
N ASP A 84 61.56 18.48 -6.81
CA ASP A 84 60.64 18.30 -7.92
C ASP A 84 59.16 18.37 -7.51
N SER A 85 58.87 18.68 -6.25
CA SER A 85 57.51 18.95 -5.79
C SER A 85 56.97 20.22 -6.46
N TRP A 86 55.66 20.27 -6.70
CA TRP A 86 55.05 21.40 -7.39
C TRP A 86 53.76 21.86 -6.70
N GLU A 87 53.44 23.14 -6.87
CA GLU A 87 52.21 23.73 -6.34
C GLU A 87 51.00 23.34 -7.20
N SER A 88 50.11 22.53 -6.64
CA SER A 88 48.80 22.26 -7.23
C SER A 88 47.70 23.07 -6.54
N ASN A 89 46.47 22.93 -7.01
CA ASN A 89 45.30 23.49 -6.31
C ASN A 89 44.99 22.79 -4.97
N CYS A 90 45.69 21.69 -4.68
CA CYS A 90 45.71 20.97 -3.41
C CYS A 90 46.88 21.37 -2.50
N GLY A 91 47.69 22.35 -2.91
CA GLY A 91 48.94 22.73 -2.26
C GLY A 91 50.13 21.96 -2.82
N CYS A 92 51.19 21.86 -2.02
CA CYS A 92 52.41 21.21 -2.43
C CYS A 92 52.26 19.69 -2.57
N VAL A 93 52.55 19.16 -3.75
CA VAL A 93 52.49 17.72 -4.03
C VAL A 93 53.76 17.22 -4.72
N ALA A 94 54.06 15.94 -4.55
CA ALA A 94 55.20 15.30 -5.20
C ALA A 94 55.03 15.26 -6.74
N VAL A 95 56.15 15.12 -7.46
CA VAL A 95 56.20 15.10 -8.94
C VAL A 95 55.32 14.02 -9.59
N ASP A 96 55.07 12.92 -8.89
CA ASP A 96 54.26 11.80 -9.35
C ASP A 96 52.78 11.90 -8.95
N ASN A 97 52.42 12.97 -8.23
CA ASN A 97 51.04 13.27 -7.87
C ASN A 97 50.37 14.13 -8.95
N LEU A 98 49.13 13.78 -9.30
CA LEU A 98 48.34 14.54 -10.29
C LEU A 98 47.88 15.91 -9.78
N GLY A 99 48.06 16.18 -8.49
CA GLY A 99 47.69 17.43 -7.84
C GLY A 99 46.20 17.60 -7.63
N THR A 100 45.39 16.56 -7.87
CA THR A 100 43.92 16.58 -7.81
C THR A 100 43.36 15.71 -6.67
N ASP A 101 44.20 15.04 -5.90
CA ASP A 101 43.76 14.01 -4.95
C ASP A 101 42.99 14.60 -3.74
N CYS A 102 43.17 15.89 -3.44
CA CYS A 102 42.36 16.59 -2.44
C CYS A 102 41.01 17.07 -2.98
N ASN A 103 40.78 16.94 -4.28
CA ASN A 103 39.51 17.36 -4.86
C ASN A 103 38.40 16.45 -4.36
N ASP A 104 37.30 17.07 -3.99
CA ASP A 104 36.07 16.38 -3.72
C ASP A 104 35.50 15.78 -5.03
N CYS A 105 34.42 15.01 -4.94
CA CYS A 105 33.88 14.35 -6.14
C CYS A 105 33.35 15.33 -7.22
N ALA A 106 33.18 16.61 -6.89
CA ALA A 106 32.79 17.66 -7.84
C ALA A 106 34.00 18.37 -8.45
N GLY A 107 35.22 17.94 -8.11
CA GLY A 107 36.46 18.54 -8.59
C GLY A 107 36.88 19.78 -7.79
N VAL A 108 36.27 20.03 -6.62
CA VAL A 108 36.61 21.19 -5.78
C VAL A 108 37.71 20.81 -4.79
N PRO A 109 38.88 21.47 -4.83
CA PRO A 109 39.97 21.22 -3.88
C PRO A 109 39.53 21.39 -2.44
N ASN A 110 39.80 20.39 -1.59
CA ASN A 110 39.39 20.35 -0.19
C ASN A 110 37.87 20.58 0.01
N GLY A 111 37.06 20.27 -1.00
CA GLY A 111 35.62 20.32 -0.91
C GLY A 111 35.06 19.19 -0.04
N THR A 112 33.79 19.31 0.33
CA THR A 112 33.13 18.37 1.25
C THR A 112 32.24 17.35 0.54
N ASN A 113 32.13 17.42 -0.80
CA ASN A 113 31.30 16.46 -1.53
C ASN A 113 31.99 15.10 -1.61
N TRP A 114 31.24 14.02 -1.42
CA TRP A 114 31.80 12.68 -1.41
C TRP A 114 31.18 11.81 -2.50
N ALA A 115 31.96 10.85 -2.98
CA ALA A 115 31.52 9.91 -4.00
C ALA A 115 30.67 8.80 -3.36
N SER A 116 29.39 8.76 -3.70
CA SER A 116 28.46 7.70 -3.37
C SER A 116 28.21 6.79 -4.57
N ASP A 117 27.49 5.68 -4.36
CA ASP A 117 27.02 4.83 -5.47
C ASP A 117 26.01 5.56 -6.37
N CYS A 118 25.47 6.69 -5.90
CA CYS A 118 24.63 7.63 -6.65
C CYS A 118 25.42 8.77 -7.33
N GLY A 119 26.74 8.66 -7.35
CA GLY A 119 27.62 9.71 -7.86
C GLY A 119 27.99 10.73 -6.78
N CYS A 120 28.31 11.96 -7.22
CA CYS A 120 28.81 12.99 -6.33
C CYS A 120 27.70 13.66 -5.54
N VAL A 121 27.76 13.57 -4.21
CA VAL A 121 26.74 14.12 -3.30
C VAL A 121 27.36 15.06 -2.28
N SER A 122 26.55 15.98 -1.75
CA SER A 122 26.98 16.91 -0.70
C SER A 122 27.30 16.17 0.62
N ALA A 123 28.13 16.78 1.47
CA ALA A 123 28.49 16.24 2.79
C ALA A 123 27.29 15.82 3.66
N ASP A 124 26.19 16.57 3.59
CA ASP A 124 24.98 16.31 4.40
C ASP A 124 23.99 15.33 3.72
N ASN A 125 24.36 14.73 2.59
CA ASN A 125 23.52 13.79 1.86
C ASN A 125 23.89 12.34 2.22
N GLU A 126 22.90 11.48 2.42
CA GLU A 126 23.09 10.08 2.78
C GLU A 126 23.59 9.19 1.63
N GLY A 127 23.62 9.70 0.39
CA GLY A 127 24.11 8.97 -0.78
C GLY A 127 23.16 7.90 -1.30
N THR A 128 21.89 7.94 -0.88
CA THR A 128 20.85 6.93 -1.19
C THR A 128 19.75 7.47 -2.11
N PHE A 129 19.82 8.73 -2.52
CA PHE A 129 18.73 9.40 -3.25
C PHE A 129 18.42 8.78 -4.63
N CYS A 130 19.37 8.06 -5.22
CA CYS A 130 19.19 7.36 -6.49
C CYS A 130 18.83 5.88 -6.30
N ASN A 131 18.73 5.41 -5.05
CA ASN A 131 18.37 4.03 -4.80
C ASN A 131 16.92 3.81 -5.21
N ASP A 132 16.67 2.67 -5.85
CA ASP A 132 15.33 2.17 -6.08
C ASP A 132 14.66 1.74 -4.77
N CYS A 133 13.41 1.26 -4.83
CA CYS A 133 12.70 0.83 -3.63
C CYS A 133 13.34 -0.38 -2.92
N ALA A 134 14.24 -1.13 -3.57
CA ALA A 134 14.97 -2.26 -3.01
C ALA A 134 16.32 -1.83 -2.40
N GLY A 135 16.65 -0.54 -2.48
CA GLY A 135 17.91 0.00 -2.01
C GLY A 135 19.07 -0.16 -3.00
N VAL A 136 18.79 -0.49 -4.27
CA VAL A 136 19.79 -0.64 -5.32
C VAL A 136 20.06 0.72 -5.97
N PRO A 137 21.30 1.25 -5.91
CA PRO A 137 21.65 2.52 -6.54
C PRO A 137 21.41 2.49 -8.06
N ASN A 138 20.63 3.45 -8.56
CA ASN A 138 20.19 3.54 -9.95
C ASN A 138 19.44 2.29 -10.46
N GLY A 139 18.80 1.54 -9.56
CA GLY A 139 17.91 0.46 -9.92
C GLY A 139 16.62 0.97 -10.57
N ASP A 140 15.87 0.05 -11.17
CA ASP A 140 14.58 0.30 -11.83
C ASP A 140 13.38 -0.17 -11.00
N GLY A 141 13.60 -0.63 -9.77
CA GLY A 141 12.51 -1.03 -8.86
C GLY A 141 11.63 0.15 -8.48
N GLU A 142 10.33 0.02 -8.74
CA GLU A 142 9.30 0.96 -8.30
C GLU A 142 8.40 0.30 -7.27
N LEU A 143 7.94 1.09 -6.30
CA LEU A 143 7.02 0.60 -5.27
C LEU A 143 5.60 0.66 -5.81
N ASP A 144 4.92 -0.48 -5.90
CA ASP A 144 3.50 -0.53 -6.25
C ASP A 144 2.60 -0.09 -5.07
N ASN A 145 1.29 -0.03 -5.30
CA ASN A 145 0.34 0.43 -4.28
C ASN A 145 0.08 -0.57 -3.13
N CYS A 146 0.63 -1.78 -3.19
CA CYS A 146 0.64 -2.75 -2.08
C CYS A 146 2.04 -2.95 -1.47
N ASN A 147 2.96 -2.03 -1.77
CA ASN A 147 4.32 -1.99 -1.27
C ASN A 147 5.21 -3.16 -1.74
N THR A 148 4.89 -3.75 -2.88
CA THR A 148 5.83 -4.64 -3.58
C THR A 148 6.80 -3.78 -4.36
N CYS A 149 8.08 -4.12 -4.30
CA CYS A 149 9.14 -3.41 -4.98
C CYS A 149 9.71 -4.27 -6.09
N ASP A 150 9.42 -3.93 -7.35
CA ASP A 150 10.04 -4.52 -8.52
C ASP A 150 9.81 -3.63 -9.77
N ALA A 151 10.30 -4.07 -10.92
CA ALA A 151 10.23 -3.31 -12.18
C ALA A 151 9.14 -3.83 -13.14
N ASP A 152 8.46 -4.93 -12.79
CA ASP A 152 7.47 -5.59 -13.64
C ASP A 152 6.06 -5.09 -13.35
N SER A 153 5.70 -3.97 -13.98
CA SER A 153 4.37 -3.36 -13.85
C SER A 153 3.19 -4.26 -14.28
N SER A 154 3.45 -5.46 -14.81
CA SER A 154 2.40 -6.43 -15.14
C SER A 154 1.94 -7.25 -13.94
N ASN A 155 2.75 -7.27 -12.87
CA ASN A 155 2.42 -7.95 -11.61
C ASN A 155 1.89 -6.98 -10.54
N ASP A 156 1.93 -5.66 -10.80
CA ASP A 156 1.39 -4.62 -9.92
C ASP A 156 0.01 -5.03 -9.43
N CYS A 157 -0.18 -5.00 -8.12
CA CYS A 157 -1.49 -5.27 -7.56
C CYS A 157 -2.51 -4.25 -8.06
N VAL A 158 -3.74 -4.72 -8.25
CA VAL A 158 -4.89 -3.89 -8.61
C VAL A 158 -5.77 -3.67 -7.38
N GLN A 159 -6.64 -2.66 -7.45
CA GLN A 159 -7.68 -2.50 -6.46
C GLN A 159 -8.74 -3.60 -6.61
N ASP A 160 -9.21 -4.09 -5.47
CA ASP A 160 -10.40 -4.92 -5.40
C ASP A 160 -11.68 -4.08 -5.54
N CYS A 161 -12.86 -4.71 -5.47
CA CYS A 161 -14.13 -3.97 -5.61
C CYS A 161 -14.46 -3.04 -4.44
N ALA A 162 -13.65 -3.04 -3.38
CA ALA A 162 -13.76 -2.18 -2.21
C ALA A 162 -12.70 -1.05 -2.21
N ASP A 163 -12.06 -0.81 -3.35
CA ASP A 163 -10.99 0.16 -3.55
C ASP A 163 -9.72 -0.13 -2.73
N VAL A 164 -9.52 -1.38 -2.28
CA VAL A 164 -8.34 -1.81 -1.53
C VAL A 164 -7.31 -2.40 -2.48
N TRP A 165 -6.11 -1.79 -2.55
CA TRP A 165 -4.98 -2.31 -3.33
C TRP A 165 -4.52 -3.67 -2.80
N GLY A 166 -4.48 -4.69 -3.67
CA GLY A 166 -4.11 -6.06 -3.30
C GLY A 166 -5.14 -6.78 -2.42
N GLY A 167 -6.39 -6.28 -2.37
CA GLY A 167 -7.46 -6.93 -1.61
C GLY A 167 -8.11 -8.12 -2.33
N ASP A 168 -8.88 -8.91 -1.58
CA ASP A 168 -9.55 -10.13 -2.05
C ASP A 168 -11.04 -9.92 -2.39
N ALA A 169 -11.57 -8.69 -2.31
CA ALA A 169 -12.98 -8.44 -2.53
C ALA A 169 -13.37 -8.62 -4.00
N VAL A 170 -14.47 -9.34 -4.26
CA VAL A 170 -14.96 -9.64 -5.61
C VAL A 170 -16.39 -9.19 -5.80
N VAL A 171 -16.71 -8.80 -7.05
CA VAL A 171 -18.08 -8.56 -7.47
C VAL A 171 -18.78 -9.90 -7.66
N ALA A 172 -19.90 -10.09 -6.97
CA ALA A 172 -20.75 -11.26 -7.10
C ALA A 172 -22.22 -10.85 -7.31
N SER A 173 -23.02 -11.77 -7.81
CA SER A 173 -24.48 -11.59 -7.95
C SER A 173 -25.17 -11.92 -6.63
N TYR A 174 -26.07 -11.05 -6.21
CA TYR A 174 -26.93 -11.21 -5.04
C TYR A 174 -28.39 -11.06 -5.45
N TYR A 175 -29.26 -11.61 -4.62
CA TYR A 175 -30.71 -11.64 -4.79
C TYR A 175 -31.36 -11.01 -3.56
N TYR A 176 -32.48 -10.32 -3.75
CA TYR A 176 -33.15 -9.62 -2.66
C TYR A 176 -33.97 -10.63 -1.85
N ASP A 177 -33.74 -10.64 -0.54
CA ASP A 177 -34.47 -11.41 0.46
C ASP A 177 -35.63 -10.54 0.95
N ILE A 178 -36.80 -10.77 0.38
CA ILE A 178 -37.96 -9.88 0.49
C ILE A 178 -38.63 -10.01 1.86
N ASP A 179 -38.69 -11.23 2.41
CA ASP A 179 -39.39 -11.54 3.66
C ASP A 179 -38.47 -11.80 4.86
N GLY A 180 -37.16 -11.90 4.64
CA GLY A 180 -36.13 -11.99 5.66
C GLY A 180 -35.82 -13.41 6.13
N ASP A 181 -36.13 -14.45 5.35
CA ASP A 181 -35.84 -15.85 5.69
C ASP A 181 -34.40 -16.30 5.35
N GLY A 182 -33.64 -15.45 4.65
CA GLY A 182 -32.27 -15.71 4.20
C GLY A 182 -32.16 -16.38 2.83
N LEU A 183 -33.29 -16.58 2.15
CA LEU A 183 -33.39 -17.03 0.78
C LEU A 183 -33.68 -15.82 -0.12
N GLY A 184 -33.07 -15.80 -1.30
CA GLY A 184 -33.26 -14.72 -2.27
C GLY A 184 -34.03 -15.22 -3.48
N ALA A 185 -34.70 -14.29 -4.16
CA ALA A 185 -35.36 -14.52 -5.43
C ALA A 185 -35.26 -13.34 -6.40
N GLY A 186 -35.51 -13.62 -7.68
CA GLY A 186 -35.72 -12.61 -8.72
C GLY A 186 -34.47 -12.29 -9.53
N ASP A 187 -34.43 -11.09 -10.13
CA ASP A 187 -33.31 -10.69 -10.97
C ASP A 187 -32.08 -10.34 -10.10
N PRO A 188 -30.88 -10.86 -10.44
CA PRO A 188 -29.68 -10.61 -9.66
C PRO A 188 -29.21 -9.16 -9.81
N THR A 189 -28.67 -8.62 -8.72
CA THR A 189 -27.88 -7.38 -8.73
C THR A 189 -26.46 -7.66 -8.30
N SER A 190 -25.49 -7.04 -8.98
CA SER A 190 -24.08 -7.20 -8.67
C SER A 190 -23.62 -6.22 -7.58
N PHE A 191 -23.02 -6.76 -6.52
CA PHE A 191 -22.38 -5.98 -5.46
C PHE A 191 -20.97 -6.48 -5.20
N CYS A 192 -20.15 -5.62 -4.61
CA CYS A 192 -18.90 -6.04 -3.99
C CYS A 192 -19.20 -6.84 -2.72
N ASN A 193 -18.57 -8.01 -2.53
CA ASN A 193 -18.76 -8.85 -1.34
C ASN A 193 -18.32 -8.18 -0.02
N ALA A 194 -17.52 -7.11 -0.07
CA ALA A 194 -17.20 -6.29 1.09
C ALA A 194 -18.31 -5.27 1.43
N ASN A 195 -19.17 -4.92 0.47
CA ASN A 195 -20.14 -3.83 0.56
C ASN A 195 -21.52 -4.28 0.07
N ILE A 196 -22.14 -5.21 0.80
CA ILE A 196 -23.46 -5.77 0.47
C ILE A 196 -24.53 -5.02 1.27
N PRO A 197 -25.55 -4.43 0.62
CA PRO A 197 -26.67 -3.82 1.33
C PRO A 197 -27.47 -4.86 2.15
N THR A 198 -28.09 -4.43 3.25
CA THR A 198 -28.97 -5.29 4.04
C THR A 198 -30.15 -5.80 3.21
N GLY A 199 -30.54 -7.06 3.40
CA GLY A 199 -31.63 -7.71 2.65
C GLY A 199 -31.20 -8.32 1.32
N TRP A 200 -29.91 -8.47 1.04
CA TRP A 200 -29.41 -9.16 -0.15
C TRP A 200 -28.60 -10.40 0.25
N VAL A 201 -28.86 -11.51 -0.43
CA VAL A 201 -28.24 -12.82 -0.17
C VAL A 201 -27.63 -13.42 -1.44
N LEU A 202 -26.75 -14.41 -1.31
CA LEU A 202 -26.00 -15.00 -2.42
C LEU A 202 -26.77 -16.08 -3.21
N ASN A 203 -27.96 -16.45 -2.74
CA ASN A 203 -28.73 -17.56 -3.29
C ASN A 203 -30.00 -17.07 -4.00
N ASP A 204 -30.42 -17.83 -5.00
CA ASP A 204 -31.68 -17.67 -5.73
C ASP A 204 -32.52 -18.93 -5.49
N THR A 205 -32.88 -19.14 -4.22
CA THR A 205 -33.46 -20.41 -3.76
C THR A 205 -34.74 -20.24 -2.99
N ASP A 206 -35.33 -19.05 -3.01
CA ASP A 206 -36.61 -18.74 -2.39
C ASP A 206 -37.78 -19.10 -3.34
N PRO A 207 -38.57 -20.14 -3.01
CA PRO A 207 -39.75 -20.52 -3.79
C PRO A 207 -40.93 -19.57 -3.64
N GLU A 208 -41.06 -18.89 -2.49
CA GLU A 208 -42.20 -18.02 -2.16
C GLU A 208 -41.72 -16.68 -1.60
N PRO A 209 -41.35 -15.71 -2.46
CA PRO A 209 -40.63 -14.52 -2.03
C PRO A 209 -41.39 -13.56 -1.10
N ASP A 210 -42.69 -13.79 -0.88
CA ASP A 210 -43.49 -12.99 0.03
C ASP A 210 -43.85 -13.78 1.32
N CYS A 211 -43.26 -14.97 1.51
CA CYS A 211 -43.57 -15.89 2.60
C CYS A 211 -42.35 -16.63 3.19
N ALA A 212 -41.90 -16.15 4.35
CA ALA A 212 -40.69 -16.65 5.01
C ALA A 212 -40.72 -18.13 5.43
N THR A 213 -41.90 -18.76 5.42
CA THR A 213 -42.07 -20.18 5.78
C THR A 213 -42.17 -21.09 4.56
N ASN A 214 -42.29 -20.52 3.34
CA ASN A 214 -42.39 -21.26 2.08
C ASN A 214 -43.48 -22.35 2.08
N ASP A 215 -44.58 -22.07 2.77
CA ASP A 215 -45.73 -22.94 2.94
C ASP A 215 -47.07 -22.18 2.90
N THR A 216 -47.21 -21.21 1.98
CA THR A 216 -48.49 -20.51 1.79
C THR A 216 -49.61 -21.52 1.60
N ASP A 217 -50.65 -21.40 2.43
CA ASP A 217 -51.75 -22.34 2.46
C ASP A 217 -52.80 -22.04 1.36
N GLU A 218 -53.87 -22.84 1.29
CA GLU A 218 -54.93 -22.67 0.28
C GLU A 218 -55.75 -21.38 0.48
N CYS A 219 -55.56 -20.71 1.61
CA CYS A 219 -56.19 -19.44 1.96
C CYS A 219 -55.31 -18.23 1.63
N ASP A 220 -54.20 -18.43 0.91
CA ASP A 220 -53.17 -17.43 0.63
C ASP A 220 -52.52 -16.86 1.91
N VAL A 221 -52.47 -17.66 2.98
CA VAL A 221 -51.85 -17.29 4.26
C VAL A 221 -50.50 -17.97 4.41
N CYS A 222 -49.44 -17.17 4.52
CA CYS A 222 -48.10 -17.65 4.83
C CYS A 222 -48.03 -18.32 6.21
N GLY A 223 -47.56 -19.57 6.28
CA GLY A 223 -47.55 -20.36 7.52
C GLY A 223 -48.95 -20.73 8.03
N GLY A 224 -49.94 -20.69 7.15
CA GLY A 224 -51.33 -20.99 7.45
C GLY A 224 -51.62 -22.49 7.60
N ASP A 225 -52.78 -22.81 8.17
CA ASP A 225 -53.27 -24.16 8.41
C ASP A 225 -54.62 -24.45 7.74
N ASN A 226 -54.95 -23.70 6.68
CA ASN A 226 -56.21 -23.76 5.93
C ASN A 226 -57.47 -23.34 6.73
N SER A 227 -57.34 -22.88 7.97
CA SER A 227 -58.49 -22.60 8.84
C SER A 227 -59.21 -21.29 8.55
N THR A 228 -58.53 -20.30 7.97
CA THR A 228 -59.06 -18.95 7.79
C THR A 228 -60.11 -18.85 6.66
N CYS A 229 -59.99 -19.73 5.66
CA CYS A 229 -60.94 -19.89 4.55
C CYS A 229 -61.67 -21.24 4.58
N ALA A 230 -61.59 -21.96 5.71
CA ALA A 230 -62.36 -23.18 5.91
C ALA A 230 -63.86 -22.89 5.97
N ASP A 231 -64.64 -23.75 5.32
CA ASP A 231 -66.10 -23.77 5.42
C ASP A 231 -66.57 -24.41 6.75
N GLU A 232 -67.89 -24.56 6.96
CA GLU A 232 -68.44 -25.18 8.17
C GLU A 232 -68.04 -26.67 8.33
N CYS A 233 -67.56 -27.28 7.24
CA CYS A 233 -67.07 -28.65 7.21
C CYS A 233 -65.56 -28.76 7.46
N GLY A 234 -64.85 -27.63 7.63
CA GLY A 234 -63.41 -27.60 7.81
C GLY A 234 -62.62 -27.76 6.51
N VAL A 235 -63.26 -27.58 5.35
CA VAL A 235 -62.60 -27.67 4.04
C VAL A 235 -62.26 -26.26 3.55
N ALA A 236 -60.98 -26.00 3.28
CA ALA A 236 -60.53 -24.72 2.73
C ALA A 236 -61.21 -24.43 1.39
N ASN A 237 -61.69 -23.19 1.23
CA ASN A 237 -62.47 -22.73 0.09
C ASN A 237 -63.67 -23.65 -0.26
N GLY A 238 -64.20 -24.36 0.73
CA GLY A 238 -65.32 -25.28 0.59
C GLY A 238 -66.66 -24.58 0.41
N ASP A 239 -67.65 -25.34 -0.05
CA ASP A 239 -69.02 -24.88 -0.30
C ASP A 239 -70.04 -25.48 0.66
N ASN A 240 -69.59 -25.95 1.84
CA ASN A 240 -70.40 -26.55 2.89
C ASN A 240 -71.02 -27.93 2.53
N SER A 241 -70.70 -28.51 1.36
CA SER A 241 -71.37 -29.73 0.89
C SER A 241 -70.83 -31.05 1.45
N THR A 242 -69.57 -31.09 1.90
CA THR A 242 -68.87 -32.35 2.25
C THR A 242 -69.35 -32.98 3.56
N CYS A 243 -69.87 -32.16 4.48
CA CYS A 243 -70.43 -32.57 5.77
C CYS A 243 -71.94 -32.27 5.88
N ALA A 244 -72.59 -31.94 4.76
CA ALA A 244 -74.01 -31.73 4.72
C ALA A 244 -74.76 -33.05 5.00
N ASP A 245 -75.81 -32.97 5.84
CA ASP A 245 -76.75 -34.07 6.04
C ASP A 245 -77.69 -34.24 4.82
N GLU A 246 -78.61 -35.19 4.87
CA GLU A 246 -79.58 -35.42 3.79
C GLU A 246 -80.52 -34.22 3.56
N CYS A 247 -80.56 -33.26 4.48
CA CYS A 247 -81.29 -31.99 4.35
C CYS A 247 -80.46 -30.89 3.69
N GLY A 248 -79.17 -31.12 3.41
CA GLY A 248 -78.25 -30.11 2.90
C GLY A 248 -77.70 -29.19 3.99
N VAL A 249 -77.86 -29.54 5.27
CA VAL A 249 -77.38 -28.73 6.40
C VAL A 249 -76.01 -29.25 6.86
N PRO A 250 -74.96 -28.41 6.84
CA PRO A 250 -73.62 -28.80 7.32
C PRO A 250 -73.65 -29.23 8.78
N ASN A 251 -73.00 -30.36 9.07
CA ASN A 251 -72.99 -30.99 10.40
C ASN A 251 -74.40 -31.22 10.98
N GLY A 252 -75.41 -31.36 10.12
CA GLY A 252 -76.78 -31.64 10.51
C GLY A 252 -76.98 -33.07 11.01
N ASP A 253 -78.06 -33.29 11.76
CA ASP A 253 -78.45 -34.57 12.32
C ASP A 253 -79.71 -35.14 11.65
N ASN A 254 -80.04 -34.65 10.45
CA ASN A 254 -81.19 -35.03 9.64
C ASN A 254 -82.57 -34.64 10.19
N THR A 255 -82.64 -33.96 11.34
CA THR A 255 -83.93 -33.65 11.98
C THR A 255 -84.69 -32.50 11.30
N SER A 256 -83.99 -31.62 10.59
CA SER A 256 -84.58 -30.40 10.02
C SER A 256 -85.54 -30.67 8.84
N CYS A 257 -85.30 -31.73 8.07
CA CYS A 257 -86.13 -32.18 6.94
C CYS A 257 -86.75 -33.56 7.16
N ALA A 258 -86.69 -34.09 8.38
CA ALA A 258 -87.31 -35.35 8.74
C ALA A 258 -88.84 -35.26 8.66
N ASP A 259 -89.46 -36.30 8.11
CA ASP A 259 -90.90 -36.51 8.18
C ASP A 259 -91.33 -36.95 9.60
N CYS A 260 -92.62 -37.19 9.82
CA CYS A 260 -93.10 -37.51 11.17
C CYS A 260 -92.68 -38.89 11.72
N VAL A 261 -92.02 -39.75 10.92
CA VAL A 261 -91.35 -40.97 11.40
C VAL A 261 -89.82 -40.85 11.41
N GLY A 262 -89.28 -39.64 11.24
CA GLY A 262 -87.85 -39.39 11.30
C GLY A 262 -87.12 -39.71 10.01
N VAL A 263 -87.82 -39.89 8.87
CA VAL A 263 -87.17 -40.15 7.58
C VAL A 263 -86.86 -38.82 6.89
N PRO A 264 -85.58 -38.50 6.62
CA PRO A 264 -85.19 -37.27 5.94
C PRO A 264 -85.77 -37.19 4.53
N ASN A 265 -86.34 -36.03 4.18
CA ASN A 265 -87.07 -35.82 2.93
C ASN A 265 -88.21 -36.85 2.70
N GLY A 266 -88.70 -37.45 3.78
CA GLY A 266 -89.82 -38.39 3.75
C GLY A 266 -91.15 -37.69 3.48
N SER A 267 -92.17 -38.48 3.13
CA SER A 267 -93.51 -37.98 2.80
C SER A 267 -94.56 -38.27 3.87
N ALA A 268 -94.17 -38.86 5.01
CA ALA A 268 -95.12 -39.14 6.09
C ALA A 268 -95.54 -37.84 6.79
N VAL A 269 -96.83 -37.72 7.08
CA VAL A 269 -97.41 -36.53 7.73
C VAL A 269 -98.26 -36.93 8.92
N VAL A 270 -98.33 -36.07 9.94
CA VAL A 270 -99.18 -36.28 11.11
C VAL A 270 -100.64 -36.05 10.70
N ASP A 271 -101.49 -37.05 10.91
CA ASP A 271 -102.92 -36.96 10.64
C ASP A 271 -103.71 -36.27 11.76
N ASN A 272 -105.03 -36.16 11.60
CA ASN A 272 -105.91 -35.52 12.58
C ASN A 272 -106.04 -36.29 13.91
N CYS A 273 -105.55 -37.53 13.99
CA CYS A 273 -105.44 -38.32 15.21
C CYS A 273 -104.07 -38.18 15.88
N SER A 274 -103.22 -37.29 15.40
CA SER A 274 -101.83 -37.17 15.84
C SER A 274 -100.98 -38.42 15.59
N ILE A 275 -101.38 -39.25 14.61
CA ILE A 275 -100.63 -40.44 14.17
C ILE A 275 -99.90 -40.10 12.87
N CYS A 276 -98.64 -40.51 12.76
CA CYS A 276 -97.89 -40.35 11.52
C CYS A 276 -98.34 -41.37 10.46
N VAL A 277 -98.77 -40.91 9.29
CA VAL A 277 -99.29 -41.76 8.20
C VAL A 277 -98.69 -41.37 6.84
N GLY A 278 -98.81 -42.27 5.84
CA GLY A 278 -98.16 -42.09 4.54
C GLY A 278 -96.68 -42.48 4.53
N GLY A 279 -95.95 -42.17 3.47
CA GLY A 279 -94.51 -42.51 3.34
C GLY A 279 -94.20 -43.99 3.58
N THR A 280 -93.26 -44.26 4.48
CA THR A 280 -92.79 -45.61 4.85
C THR A 280 -93.52 -46.21 6.06
N THR A 281 -94.49 -45.50 6.65
CA THR A 281 -95.16 -45.91 7.90
C THR A 281 -96.00 -47.18 7.76
N GLY A 282 -96.53 -47.44 6.57
CA GLY A 282 -97.56 -48.47 6.35
C GLY A 282 -98.89 -48.18 7.07
N ALA A 283 -99.03 -47.03 7.72
CA ALA A 283 -100.21 -46.62 8.44
C ALA A 283 -101.18 -45.88 7.52
N VAL A 284 -102.48 -46.13 7.72
CA VAL A 284 -103.58 -45.44 7.02
C VAL A 284 -104.14 -44.37 7.94
N ALA A 285 -104.39 -43.17 7.40
CA ALA A 285 -105.00 -42.06 8.12
C ALA A 285 -106.29 -42.49 8.83
N CYS A 286 -106.46 -42.06 10.07
CA CYS A 286 -107.70 -42.31 10.79
C CYS A 286 -108.88 -41.60 10.10
N VAL A 287 -110.08 -42.14 10.29
CA VAL A 287 -111.33 -41.52 9.85
C VAL A 287 -112.11 -41.01 11.05
N GLN A 288 -113.06 -40.10 10.82
CA GLN A 288 -114.03 -39.73 11.86
C GLN A 288 -115.02 -40.86 12.09
N ASP A 289 -115.37 -41.08 13.36
CA ASP A 289 -116.51 -41.89 13.74
C ASP A 289 -117.85 -41.16 13.50
N CYS A 290 -118.97 -41.82 13.77
CA CYS A 290 -120.30 -41.23 13.55
C CYS A 290 -120.64 -40.06 14.52
N ALA A 291 -119.82 -39.84 15.55
CA ALA A 291 -119.95 -38.72 16.50
C ALA A 291 -119.03 -37.54 16.15
N GLY A 292 -118.28 -37.62 15.03
CA GLY A 292 -117.36 -36.58 14.57
C GLY A 292 -116.00 -36.58 15.28
N VAL A 293 -115.66 -37.65 16.01
CA VAL A 293 -114.37 -37.81 16.70
C VAL A 293 -113.40 -38.55 15.79
N TRP A 294 -112.22 -37.98 15.56
CA TRP A 294 -111.15 -38.62 14.78
C TRP A 294 -110.59 -39.83 15.55
N GLY A 295 -110.61 -41.02 14.93
CA GLY A 295 -110.10 -42.26 15.53
C GLY A 295 -110.97 -42.86 16.64
N GLY A 296 -112.24 -42.46 16.74
CA GLY A 296 -113.20 -43.02 17.71
C GLY A 296 -113.82 -44.36 17.27
N ASP A 297 -114.38 -45.09 18.24
CA ASP A 297 -114.99 -46.42 18.04
C ASP A 297 -116.51 -46.37 17.81
N ALA A 298 -117.11 -45.18 17.59
CA ALA A 298 -118.57 -45.06 17.48
C ALA A 298 -119.08 -45.58 16.12
N GLU A 299 -119.72 -46.76 16.15
CA GLU A 299 -120.38 -47.37 14.99
C GLU A 299 -121.87 -46.98 14.91
N MET A 300 -122.41 -46.86 13.70
CA MET A 300 -123.86 -46.74 13.52
C MET A 300 -124.53 -48.07 13.89
N ALA A 301 -125.31 -48.06 14.97
CA ALA A 301 -126.19 -49.17 15.28
C ALA A 301 -127.46 -49.10 14.41
N ASP A 302 -127.54 -49.96 13.40
CA ASP A 302 -128.78 -50.17 12.64
C ASP A 302 -129.76 -50.99 13.49
N TYR A 303 -130.72 -50.28 14.10
CA TYR A 303 -131.89 -50.91 14.69
C TYR A 303 -132.91 -51.20 13.59
N TYR A 304 -132.98 -52.45 13.14
CA TYR A 304 -134.14 -52.92 12.38
C TYR A 304 -135.29 -53.15 13.37
N TYR A 305 -136.34 -52.32 13.27
CA TYR A 305 -137.63 -52.64 13.87
C TYR A 305 -138.35 -53.64 12.96
N ASP A 306 -138.73 -54.80 13.54
CA ASP A 306 -139.74 -55.72 12.97
C ASP A 306 -141.11 -55.04 12.90
#